data_AF-A0A5J9SYY8-F1
#
_entry.id   AF-A0A5J9SYY8-F1
#
_cell.length_a   1.000
_cell.length_b   1.000
_cell.length_c   1.000
_cell.angle_alpha   90.00
_cell.angle_beta   90.00
_cell.angle_gamma   90.00
#
_symmetry.space_group_name_H-M   'P 1'
#
loop_
_entity.id
_entity.type
_entity.pdbx_description
1 polymer ?
#
loop_
_entity_poly.entity_id
_entity_poly.type
_entity_poly.pdbx_seq_one_letter_code
_entity_poly.pdbx_strand_id
1 'polypeptide(L)'
;MESNNKVASFNQSEMDGQMASNKPVDNKPSGSTEYQLRKYLLLLATLVATVTYVAGLNLPGGAWQDTTDGHLAGDPILRDAHYHRYLAFYYCNATAFAASLVVSLLLLVLDGKNTGWEALLRVVMVLDLLGLMGAYAAGSCRDSFTTIYSAVLVCAVAAYIMLTFTYYWGLEMVLPKKQREDTEKQDEKQSKDTDIHEREELHEVLMLLATFAVTITYVAGLNPPGGFWGDTQDGQQVSDPILQQHYPSRYQAFFVCNTTAFVASLLIIILLLDKRLSSKGFSIR
;
A
#
# COMPACT_ATOMS: atom_id res chain seq x y z
N MET A 1 -15.70 46.88 81.27
CA MET A 1 -17.06 47.07 80.75
C MET A 1 -17.13 46.43 79.39
N GLU A 2 -18.07 45.51 79.33
CA GLU A 2 -18.42 44.58 78.27
C GLU A 2 -18.95 45.30 77.02
N SER A 3 -18.47 44.93 75.84
CA SER A 3 -19.28 45.02 74.62
C SER A 3 -18.95 43.87 73.68
N ASN A 4 -19.84 42.90 73.70
CA ASN A 4 -19.96 41.83 72.75
C ASN A 4 -20.35 42.34 71.36
N ASN A 5 -19.69 41.75 70.36
CA ASN A 5 -20.29 41.13 69.18
C ASN A 5 -20.92 42.02 68.08
N LYS A 6 -20.21 42.13 66.94
CA LYS A 6 -20.86 42.14 65.62
C LYS A 6 -19.98 41.39 64.62
N VAL A 7 -20.46 40.21 64.24
CA VAL A 7 -19.94 39.36 63.17
C VAL A 7 -20.00 40.13 61.84
N ALA A 8 -18.88 40.16 61.11
CA ALA A 8 -18.84 40.43 59.68
C ALA A 8 -18.06 39.31 59.00
N SER A 9 -18.68 38.73 57.98
CA SER A 9 -18.29 37.54 57.23
C SER A 9 -16.89 37.60 56.63
N PHE A 10 -16.12 36.53 56.82
CA PHE A 10 -14.86 36.27 56.15
C PHE A 10 -15.13 35.88 54.68
N ASN A 11 -14.79 36.76 53.73
CA ASN A 11 -14.79 36.41 52.32
C ASN A 11 -13.52 35.62 52.00
N GLN A 12 -13.67 34.29 51.92
CA GLN A 12 -12.68 33.37 51.41
C GLN A 12 -12.62 33.49 49.87
N SER A 13 -11.95 34.51 49.35
CA SER A 13 -11.78 34.64 47.89
C SER A 13 -10.52 35.41 47.50
N GLU A 14 -9.38 35.13 48.14
CA GLU A 14 -8.11 35.76 47.77
C GLU A 14 -6.86 34.88 48.02
N MET A 15 -6.97 33.55 47.92
CA MET A 15 -5.79 32.66 47.97
C MET A 15 -5.79 31.49 46.96
N ASP A 16 -6.44 31.62 45.80
CA ASP A 16 -6.33 30.61 44.72
C ASP A 16 -5.76 31.21 43.41
N GLY A 17 -4.78 32.10 43.56
CA GLY A 17 -4.15 32.83 42.46
C GLY A 17 -2.73 32.40 42.14
N GLN A 18 -2.35 31.13 42.27
CA GLN A 18 -1.03 30.64 41.79
C GLN A 18 -0.89 29.11 41.79
N MET A 19 -1.57 28.43 40.87
CA MET A 19 -1.04 27.19 40.30
C MET A 19 -1.06 27.32 38.79
N ALA A 20 0.08 27.78 38.25
CA ALA A 20 0.38 27.77 36.84
C ALA A 20 0.22 26.34 36.30
N SER A 21 -0.81 26.14 35.49
CA SER A 21 -0.95 24.98 34.63
C SER A 21 0.11 25.10 33.51
N ASN A 22 1.32 24.64 33.79
CA ASN A 22 2.26 24.26 32.75
C ASN A 22 1.75 22.95 32.12
N LYS A 23 0.73 23.05 31.26
CA LYS A 23 0.49 21.98 30.27
C LYS A 23 1.64 22.05 29.26
N PRO A 24 2.33 20.92 28.98
CA PRO A 24 3.32 20.90 27.92
C PRO A 24 2.57 21.25 26.62
N VAL A 25 3.05 22.30 25.95
CA VAL A 25 2.68 22.58 24.58
C VAL A 25 3.23 21.41 23.78
N ASP A 26 2.38 20.46 23.40
CA ASP A 26 2.69 19.42 22.42
C ASP A 26 2.92 20.11 21.06
N ASN A 27 4.12 20.63 20.90
CA ASN A 27 4.69 20.92 19.60
C ASN A 27 4.90 19.57 18.93
N LYS A 28 3.91 19.08 18.16
CA LYS A 28 4.05 17.88 17.32
C LYS A 28 5.29 18.12 16.44
N PRO A 29 6.43 17.43 16.69
CA PRO A 29 7.67 17.75 15.99
C PRO A 29 7.46 17.42 14.50
N SER A 30 8.01 18.25 13.62
CA SER A 30 7.97 18.05 12.17
C SER A 30 8.46 16.65 11.74
N GLY A 31 9.27 15.99 12.57
CA GLY A 31 9.74 14.61 12.38
C GLY A 31 8.68 13.51 12.57
N SER A 32 7.52 13.80 13.20
CA SER A 32 6.50 12.76 13.46
C SER A 32 5.92 12.16 12.18
N THR A 33 5.72 12.95 11.12
CA THR A 33 5.08 12.44 9.90
C THR A 33 6.07 11.89 8.88
N GLU A 34 7.28 12.44 8.80
CA GLU A 34 8.34 11.82 8.01
C GLU A 34 8.62 10.41 8.56
N TYR A 35 8.69 10.27 9.88
CA TYR A 35 8.80 8.97 10.53
C TYR A 35 7.65 8.02 10.16
N GLN A 36 6.40 8.49 10.20
CA GLN A 36 5.25 7.66 9.80
C GLN A 36 5.26 7.28 8.31
N LEU A 37 5.64 8.21 7.44
CA LEU A 37 5.83 7.92 6.01
C LEU A 37 6.90 6.85 5.81
N ARG A 38 8.07 7.00 6.46
CA ARG A 38 9.15 6.01 6.40
C ARG A 38 8.70 4.65 6.94
N LYS A 39 7.95 4.62 8.05
CA LYS A 39 7.34 3.39 8.61
C LYS A 39 6.48 2.69 7.56
N TYR A 40 5.59 3.41 6.90
CA TYR A 40 4.70 2.83 5.89
C TYR A 40 5.41 2.45 4.59
N LEU A 41 6.37 3.25 4.13
CA LEU A 41 7.19 2.90 2.96
C LEU A 41 8.03 1.65 3.23
N LEU A 42 8.57 1.50 4.45
CA LEU A 42 9.33 0.31 4.83
C LEU A 42 8.42 -0.92 4.95
N LEU A 43 7.23 -0.76 5.53
CA LEU A 43 6.20 -1.81 5.57
C LEU A 43 5.88 -2.30 4.15
N LEU A 44 5.66 -1.36 3.23
CA LEU A 44 5.27 -1.66 1.87
C LEU A 44 6.41 -2.26 1.04
N ALA A 45 7.63 -1.75 1.20
CA ALA A 45 8.81 -2.35 0.58
C ALA A 45 9.05 -3.77 1.09
N THR A 46 8.87 -4.01 2.39
CA THR A 46 8.96 -5.36 2.96
C THR A 46 7.85 -6.27 2.42
N LEU A 47 6.62 -5.77 2.28
CA LEU A 47 5.53 -6.50 1.64
C LEU A 47 5.92 -6.91 0.21
N VAL A 48 6.32 -5.96 -0.64
CA VAL A 48 6.66 -6.25 -2.03
C VAL A 48 7.83 -7.23 -2.12
N ALA A 49 8.89 -7.03 -1.34
CA ALA A 49 10.03 -7.94 -1.29
C ALA A 49 9.61 -9.36 -0.91
N THR A 50 8.75 -9.51 0.11
CA THR A 50 8.32 -10.84 0.57
C THR A 50 7.42 -11.55 -0.44
N VAL A 51 6.41 -10.88 -1.02
CA VAL A 51 5.51 -11.52 -1.98
C VAL A 51 6.22 -11.88 -3.29
N THR A 52 7.13 -11.03 -3.76
CA THR A 52 7.92 -11.27 -4.98
C THR A 52 8.97 -12.35 -4.77
N TYR A 53 9.57 -12.44 -3.58
CA TYR A 53 10.44 -13.53 -3.20
C TYR A 53 9.70 -14.88 -3.20
N VAL A 54 8.53 -14.96 -2.55
CA VAL A 54 7.72 -16.18 -2.50
C VAL A 54 7.30 -16.61 -3.91
N ALA A 55 6.90 -15.67 -4.77
CA ALA A 55 6.54 -15.95 -6.15
C ALA A 55 7.74 -16.33 -7.03
N GLY A 56 8.94 -15.84 -6.71
CA GLY A 56 10.18 -16.26 -7.37
C GLY A 56 10.57 -17.70 -7.05
N LEU A 57 10.24 -18.18 -5.84
CA LEU A 57 10.45 -19.58 -5.45
C LEU A 57 9.34 -20.52 -5.93
N ASN A 58 8.11 -20.01 -6.05
CA ASN A 58 6.95 -20.76 -6.51
C ASN A 58 6.42 -20.14 -7.80
N LEU A 59 7.08 -20.48 -8.91
CA LEU A 59 6.75 -19.88 -10.19
C LEU A 59 5.31 -20.19 -10.61
N PRO A 60 4.60 -19.22 -11.18
CA PRO A 60 3.28 -19.47 -11.73
C PRO A 60 3.35 -20.58 -12.77
N GLY A 61 2.43 -21.53 -12.69
CA GLY A 61 2.44 -22.71 -13.55
C GLY A 61 3.32 -23.86 -13.07
N GLY A 62 4.10 -23.69 -12.00
CA GLY A 62 4.97 -24.71 -11.43
C GLY A 62 6.29 -24.91 -12.16
N ALA A 63 7.05 -25.90 -11.69
CA ALA A 63 8.32 -26.33 -12.26
C ALA A 63 8.26 -27.82 -12.63
N TRP A 64 8.94 -28.20 -13.70
CA TRP A 64 9.02 -29.59 -14.16
C TRP A 64 9.63 -30.47 -13.07
N GLN A 65 9.12 -31.69 -12.90
CA GLN A 65 9.59 -32.64 -11.88
C GLN A 65 10.48 -33.74 -12.46
N ASP A 66 10.47 -33.90 -13.79
CA ASP A 66 11.23 -34.88 -14.54
C ASP A 66 12.15 -34.20 -15.55
N THR A 67 13.01 -34.99 -16.20
CA THR A 67 13.95 -34.52 -17.23
C THR A 67 13.69 -35.30 -18.50
N THR A 68 12.75 -34.81 -19.29
CA THR A 68 12.20 -35.44 -20.50
C THR A 68 11.89 -34.34 -21.52
N ASP A 69 11.63 -34.70 -22.78
CA ASP A 69 11.10 -33.80 -23.83
C ASP A 69 11.79 -32.43 -24.03
N GLY A 70 13.05 -32.30 -23.62
CA GLY A 70 13.85 -31.08 -23.78
C GLY A 70 13.83 -30.12 -22.59
N HIS A 71 13.08 -30.43 -21.53
CA HIS A 71 13.12 -29.72 -20.24
C HIS A 71 13.94 -30.48 -19.20
N LEU A 72 14.49 -29.75 -18.24
CA LEU A 72 15.17 -30.30 -17.06
C LEU A 72 14.26 -30.20 -15.84
N ALA A 73 14.44 -31.11 -14.88
CA ALA A 73 13.75 -31.03 -13.61
C ALA A 73 14.11 -29.71 -12.90
N GLY A 74 13.08 -28.94 -12.52
CA GLY A 74 13.21 -27.59 -11.98
C GLY A 74 13.02 -26.47 -13.00
N ASP A 75 12.96 -26.76 -14.31
CA ASP A 75 12.70 -25.73 -15.32
C ASP A 75 11.28 -25.15 -15.16
N PRO A 76 11.08 -23.83 -15.34
CA PRO A 76 9.76 -23.22 -15.22
C PRO A 76 8.81 -23.68 -16.31
N ILE A 77 7.71 -24.34 -15.93
CA ILE A 77 6.74 -24.87 -16.90
C ILE A 77 6.10 -23.73 -17.71
N LEU A 78 5.82 -22.59 -17.07
CA LEU A 78 5.23 -21.44 -17.75
C LEU A 78 6.12 -20.88 -18.87
N ARG A 79 7.45 -21.06 -18.78
CA ARG A 79 8.38 -20.62 -19.83
C ARG A 79 8.15 -21.38 -21.13
N ASP A 80 7.91 -22.68 -21.03
CA ASP A 80 7.71 -23.55 -22.19
C ASP A 80 6.27 -23.43 -22.71
N ALA A 81 5.28 -23.37 -21.82
CA ALA A 81 3.88 -23.26 -22.20
C ALA A 81 3.48 -21.87 -22.72
N HIS A 82 3.99 -20.78 -22.10
CA HIS A 82 3.64 -19.40 -22.45
C HIS A 82 4.82 -18.43 -22.25
N TYR A 83 5.80 -18.51 -23.14
CA TYR A 83 7.04 -17.74 -23.08
C TYR A 83 6.88 -16.24 -22.79
N HIS A 84 5.98 -15.53 -23.50
CA HIS A 84 5.80 -14.09 -23.31
C HIS A 84 5.25 -13.73 -21.92
N ARG A 85 4.37 -14.56 -21.36
CA ARG A 85 3.80 -14.36 -20.02
C ARG A 85 4.84 -14.63 -18.95
N TYR A 86 5.62 -15.70 -19.12
CA TYR A 86 6.76 -15.98 -18.27
C TYR A 86 7.72 -14.79 -18.24
N LEU A 87 8.07 -14.23 -19.40
CA LEU A 87 9.03 -13.12 -19.48
C LEU A 87 8.50 -11.85 -18.79
N ALA A 88 7.23 -11.51 -19.02
CA ALA A 88 6.58 -10.38 -18.36
C ALA A 88 6.51 -10.59 -16.84
N PHE A 89 6.09 -11.77 -16.37
CA PHE A 89 6.09 -12.11 -14.96
C PHE A 89 7.50 -12.01 -14.35
N TYR A 90 8.49 -12.65 -14.97
CA TYR A 90 9.85 -12.73 -14.48
C TYR A 90 10.47 -11.34 -14.29
N TYR A 91 10.42 -10.50 -15.32
CA TYR A 91 11.01 -9.16 -15.24
C TYR A 91 10.23 -8.25 -14.29
N CYS A 92 8.90 -8.21 -14.38
CA CYS A 92 8.10 -7.38 -13.47
C CYS A 92 8.33 -7.80 -12.00
N ASN A 93 8.29 -9.09 -11.70
CA ASN A 93 8.50 -9.61 -10.34
C ASN A 93 9.92 -9.35 -9.84
N ALA A 94 10.95 -9.59 -10.67
CA ALA A 94 12.35 -9.37 -10.30
C ALA A 94 12.68 -7.87 -10.11
N THR A 95 12.16 -7.01 -10.98
CA THR A 95 12.33 -5.55 -10.82
C THR A 95 11.65 -5.05 -9.56
N ALA A 96 10.47 -5.57 -9.23
CA ALA A 96 9.77 -5.19 -8.01
C ALA A 96 10.51 -5.67 -6.74
N PHE A 97 11.02 -6.91 -6.76
CA PHE A 97 11.89 -7.41 -5.69
C PHE A 97 13.15 -6.54 -5.51
N ALA A 98 13.85 -6.21 -6.59
CA ALA A 98 15.05 -5.39 -6.51
C ALA A 98 14.74 -3.95 -6.05
N ALA A 99 13.70 -3.32 -6.59
CA ALA A 99 13.29 -1.98 -6.24
C ALA A 99 12.90 -1.87 -4.76
N SER A 100 12.13 -2.82 -4.24
CA SER A 100 11.74 -2.87 -2.83
C SER A 100 12.92 -3.05 -1.87
N LEU A 101 13.92 -3.87 -2.23
CA LEU A 101 15.16 -3.97 -1.44
C LEU A 101 15.95 -2.66 -1.46
N VAL A 102 16.08 -2.03 -2.62
CA VAL A 102 16.73 -0.72 -2.74
C VAL A 102 16.01 0.31 -1.87
N VAL A 103 14.68 0.43 -1.96
CA VAL A 103 13.88 1.31 -1.11
C VAL A 103 14.10 1.02 0.38
N SER A 104 14.11 -0.25 0.79
CA SER A 104 14.33 -0.64 2.18
C SER A 104 15.71 -0.22 2.69
N LEU A 105 16.78 -0.49 1.91
CA LEU A 105 18.14 -0.07 2.26
C LEU A 105 18.26 1.45 2.33
N LEU A 106 17.67 2.14 1.36
CA LEU A 106 17.65 3.59 1.30
C LEU A 106 16.91 4.21 2.51
N LEU A 107 15.80 3.62 2.96
CA LEU A 107 15.07 4.06 4.14
C LEU A 107 15.83 3.81 5.45
N LEU A 108 16.61 2.72 5.53
CA LEU A 108 17.37 2.34 6.70
C LEU A 108 18.71 3.09 6.84
N VAL A 109 19.38 3.37 5.73
CA VAL A 109 20.76 3.89 5.72
C VAL A 109 20.83 5.41 5.56
N LEU A 110 19.88 6.05 4.85
CA LEU A 110 19.95 7.50 4.61
C LEU A 110 19.25 8.32 5.71
N ASP A 111 20.04 9.19 6.34
CA ASP A 111 19.56 10.26 7.22
C ASP A 111 18.91 11.36 6.36
N GLY A 112 17.60 11.58 6.49
CA GLY A 112 16.79 12.32 5.49
C GLY A 112 16.78 13.81 5.67
N LYS A 113 17.94 14.42 5.49
CA LYS A 113 18.04 15.89 5.49
C LYS A 113 17.75 16.54 4.13
N ASN A 114 17.49 15.75 3.07
CA ASN A 114 17.28 16.26 1.71
C ASN A 114 15.82 16.22 1.26
N THR A 115 15.32 17.39 0.85
CA THR A 115 13.91 17.69 0.52
C THR A 115 13.34 16.89 -0.67
N GLY A 116 14.17 16.30 -1.52
CA GLY A 116 13.73 15.55 -2.72
C GLY A 116 13.62 14.02 -2.54
N TRP A 117 14.20 13.47 -1.47
CA TRP A 117 14.33 12.03 -1.33
C TRP A 117 12.99 11.32 -1.07
N GLU A 118 12.12 11.94 -0.28
CA GLU A 118 10.79 11.39 0.00
C GLU A 118 9.94 11.27 -1.26
N ALA A 119 10.00 12.27 -2.15
CA ALA A 119 9.27 12.24 -3.41
C ALA A 119 9.78 11.12 -4.31
N LEU A 120 11.10 10.95 -4.40
CA LEU A 120 11.72 9.86 -5.15
C LEU A 120 11.30 8.49 -4.61
N LEU A 121 11.37 8.27 -3.29
CA LEU A 121 10.97 7.01 -2.67
C LEU A 121 9.51 6.66 -2.93
N ARG A 122 8.61 7.67 -2.92
CA ARG A 122 7.19 7.47 -3.25
C ARG A 122 7.00 7.09 -4.72
N VAL A 123 7.68 7.77 -5.64
CA VAL A 123 7.60 7.44 -7.07
C VAL A 123 8.10 6.02 -7.32
N VAL A 124 9.26 5.67 -6.75
CA VAL A 124 9.82 4.31 -6.86
C VAL A 124 8.83 3.29 -6.29
N MET A 125 8.21 3.56 -5.14
CA MET A 125 7.21 2.68 -4.54
C MET A 125 5.96 2.51 -5.41
N VAL A 126 5.44 3.57 -6.02
CA VAL A 126 4.30 3.48 -6.94
C VAL A 126 4.66 2.64 -8.18
N LEU A 127 5.86 2.85 -8.74
CA LEU A 127 6.38 2.04 -9.83
C LEU A 127 6.53 0.57 -9.43
N ASP A 128 6.97 0.31 -8.21
CA ASP A 128 7.12 -1.01 -7.62
C ASP A 128 5.76 -1.73 -7.46
N LEU A 129 4.72 -1.03 -6.98
CA LEU A 129 3.36 -1.56 -6.95
C LEU A 129 2.78 -1.81 -8.35
N LEU A 130 3.08 -0.96 -9.33
CA LEU A 130 2.70 -1.19 -10.73
C LEU A 130 3.41 -2.42 -11.31
N GLY A 131 4.70 -2.59 -10.99
CA GLY A 131 5.49 -3.77 -11.33
C GLY A 131 4.90 -5.04 -10.72
N LEU A 132 4.54 -5.01 -9.43
CA LEU A 132 3.85 -6.11 -8.76
C LEU A 132 2.52 -6.44 -9.43
N MET A 133 1.74 -5.43 -9.81
CA MET A 133 0.46 -5.63 -10.48
C MET A 133 0.63 -6.20 -11.90
N GLY A 134 1.68 -5.79 -12.62
CA GLY A 134 2.07 -6.37 -13.91
C GLY A 134 2.51 -7.82 -13.78
N ALA A 135 3.31 -8.14 -12.76
CA ALA A 135 3.71 -9.51 -12.45
C ALA A 135 2.50 -10.38 -12.15
N TYR A 136 1.59 -9.91 -11.31
CA TYR A 136 0.33 -10.59 -11.02
C TYR A 136 -0.47 -10.88 -12.29
N ALA A 137 -0.70 -9.87 -13.13
CA ALA A 137 -1.47 -10.03 -14.36
C ALA A 137 -0.82 -11.05 -15.31
N ALA A 138 0.50 -10.99 -15.47
CA ALA A 138 1.23 -11.92 -16.33
C ALA A 138 1.24 -13.36 -15.79
N GLY A 139 1.39 -13.53 -14.48
CA GLY A 139 1.53 -14.85 -13.86
C GLY A 139 0.21 -15.56 -13.55
N SER A 140 -0.88 -14.82 -13.31
CA SER A 140 -2.18 -15.40 -12.95
C SER A 140 -3.09 -15.71 -14.15
N CYS A 141 -2.82 -15.12 -15.33
CA CYS A 141 -3.70 -15.25 -16.49
C CYS A 141 -3.34 -16.44 -17.37
N ARG A 142 -4.36 -17.22 -17.76
CA ARG A 142 -4.21 -18.37 -18.66
C ARG A 142 -4.97 -18.26 -19.97
N ASP A 143 -6.16 -17.69 -19.94
CA ASP A 143 -7.03 -17.53 -21.09
C ASP A 143 -7.29 -16.05 -21.44
N SER A 144 -8.04 -15.84 -22.52
CA SER A 144 -8.40 -14.49 -22.98
C SER A 144 -9.23 -13.73 -21.95
N PHE A 145 -10.13 -14.41 -21.22
CA PHE A 145 -10.97 -13.75 -20.22
C PHE A 145 -10.14 -13.20 -19.05
N THR A 146 -9.32 -14.05 -18.42
CA THR A 146 -8.46 -13.62 -17.30
C THR A 146 -7.48 -12.53 -17.73
N THR A 147 -6.92 -12.66 -18.94
CA THR A 147 -5.98 -11.67 -19.51
C THR A 147 -6.66 -10.32 -19.73
N ILE A 148 -7.83 -10.27 -20.39
CA ILE A 148 -8.54 -9.01 -20.65
C ILE A 148 -8.97 -8.37 -19.32
N TYR A 149 -9.51 -9.16 -18.39
CA TYR A 149 -9.99 -8.67 -17.11
C TYR A 149 -8.87 -8.03 -16.28
N SER A 150 -7.74 -8.73 -16.11
CA SER A 150 -6.60 -8.20 -15.35
C SER A 150 -5.96 -6.99 -16.04
N ALA A 151 -5.82 -7.02 -17.37
CA ALA A 151 -5.27 -5.90 -18.13
C ALA A 151 -6.12 -4.63 -17.99
N VAL A 152 -7.46 -4.75 -18.06
CA VAL A 152 -8.37 -3.62 -17.86
C VAL A 152 -8.18 -3.01 -16.47
N LEU A 153 -8.08 -3.84 -15.42
CA LEU A 153 -7.86 -3.35 -14.06
C LEU A 153 -6.50 -2.67 -13.91
N VAL A 154 -5.43 -3.26 -14.44
CA VAL A 154 -4.07 -2.67 -14.45
C VAL A 154 -4.08 -1.31 -15.14
N CYS A 155 -4.67 -1.24 -16.35
CA CYS A 155 -4.77 0.00 -17.11
C CYS A 155 -5.61 1.06 -16.41
N ALA A 156 -6.72 0.68 -15.77
CA ALA A 156 -7.56 1.61 -15.02
C ALA A 156 -6.81 2.24 -13.84
N VAL A 157 -6.07 1.44 -13.07
CA VAL A 157 -5.24 1.93 -11.96
C VAL A 157 -4.11 2.83 -12.47
N ALA A 158 -3.40 2.40 -13.52
CA ALA A 158 -2.33 3.21 -14.11
C ALA A 158 -2.86 4.55 -14.65
N ALA A 159 -4.02 4.55 -15.32
CA ALA A 159 -4.68 5.77 -15.79
C ALA A 159 -5.09 6.68 -14.63
N TYR A 160 -5.62 6.12 -13.54
CA TYR A 160 -5.95 6.89 -12.33
C TYR A 160 -4.71 7.57 -11.72
N ILE A 161 -3.60 6.85 -11.60
CA ILE A 161 -2.33 7.39 -11.09
C ILE A 161 -1.81 8.50 -12.00
N MET A 162 -1.82 8.29 -13.32
CA MET A 162 -1.36 9.29 -14.30
C MET A 162 -2.23 10.55 -14.29
N LEU A 163 -3.56 10.40 -14.20
CA LEU A 163 -4.48 11.53 -14.07
C LEU A 163 -4.23 12.32 -12.78
N THR A 164 -4.02 11.61 -11.67
CA THR A 164 -3.73 12.23 -10.38
C THR A 164 -2.39 12.99 -10.43
N PHE A 165 -1.36 12.38 -11.01
CA PHE A 165 -0.04 13.00 -11.18
C PHE A 165 -0.10 14.26 -12.07
N THR A 166 -0.77 14.18 -13.22
CA THR A 166 -0.94 15.33 -14.12
C THR A 166 -1.77 16.44 -13.50
N TYR A 167 -2.80 16.11 -12.72
CA TYR A 167 -3.58 17.09 -11.96
C TYR A 167 -2.71 17.83 -10.94
N TYR A 168 -1.93 17.13 -10.13
CA TYR A 168 -1.04 17.77 -9.14
C TYR A 168 0.01 18.65 -9.80
N TRP A 169 0.65 18.19 -10.87
CA TRP A 169 1.62 18.99 -11.63
C TRP A 169 0.99 20.21 -12.31
N GLY A 170 -0.21 20.06 -12.89
CA GLY A 170 -0.93 21.14 -13.55
C GLY A 170 -1.47 22.18 -12.57
N LEU A 171 -1.94 21.75 -11.40
CA LEU A 171 -2.45 22.64 -10.36
C LEU A 171 -1.34 23.52 -9.76
N GLU A 172 -0.13 22.98 -9.60
CA GLU A 172 1.08 23.71 -9.16
C GLU A 172 1.44 24.85 -10.14
N MET A 173 1.15 24.70 -11.44
CA MET A 173 1.36 25.77 -12.43
C MET A 173 0.27 26.85 -12.44
N VAL A 174 -0.95 26.56 -11.97
CA VAL A 174 -2.13 27.41 -12.20
C VAL A 174 -2.56 28.23 -10.97
N LEU A 175 -2.28 27.80 -9.74
CA LEU A 175 -2.72 28.51 -8.53
C LEU A 175 -1.56 29.16 -7.74
N PRO A 176 -1.53 30.49 -7.57
CA PRO A 176 -0.67 31.11 -6.56
C PRO A 176 -1.14 30.73 -5.15
N LYS A 177 -0.21 30.27 -4.30
CA LYS A 177 -0.48 29.85 -2.91
C LYS A 177 -1.16 30.97 -2.13
N LYS A 178 -2.40 30.75 -1.69
CA LYS A 178 -3.15 31.68 -0.84
C LYS A 178 -2.81 31.39 0.62
N GLN A 179 -2.01 32.25 1.23
CA GLN A 179 -1.73 32.23 2.67
C GLN A 179 -3.02 32.57 3.42
N ARG A 180 -3.58 31.59 4.14
CA ARG A 180 -4.80 31.75 4.92
C ARG A 180 -4.39 31.96 6.38
N GLU A 181 -4.69 33.14 6.92
CA GLU A 181 -4.63 33.39 8.35
C GLU A 181 -5.81 32.68 9.02
N ASP A 182 -5.51 31.80 9.97
CA ASP A 182 -6.50 31.16 10.82
C ASP A 182 -6.53 31.87 12.17
N THR A 183 -7.66 32.49 12.51
CA THR A 183 -8.01 32.89 13.87
C THR A 183 -9.22 32.08 14.32
N GLU A 184 -9.24 31.73 15.62
CA GLU A 184 -10.34 31.12 16.41
C GLU A 184 -10.40 29.58 16.40
N LYS A 185 -10.71 28.83 17.48
CA LYS A 185 -11.13 29.09 18.89
C LYS A 185 -10.78 27.82 19.71
N GLN A 186 -10.59 27.96 21.02
CA GLN A 186 -9.95 26.95 21.88
C GLN A 186 -10.86 25.80 22.40
N ASP A 187 -12.17 25.83 22.14
CA ASP A 187 -13.11 24.81 22.64
C ASP A 187 -13.43 23.66 21.64
N GLU A 188 -13.02 23.74 20.38
CA GLU A 188 -13.13 22.63 19.41
C GLU A 188 -11.99 21.59 19.53
N LYS A 189 -10.97 21.87 20.33
CA LYS A 189 -9.69 21.14 20.27
C LYS A 189 -9.79 19.69 20.75
N GLN A 190 -10.65 19.39 21.73
CA GLN A 190 -10.76 18.04 22.31
C GLN A 190 -11.65 17.09 21.49
N SER A 191 -12.67 17.62 20.80
CA SER A 191 -13.47 16.87 19.81
C SER A 191 -12.62 16.54 18.57
N LYS A 192 -11.81 17.51 18.12
CA LYS A 192 -10.94 17.38 16.95
C LYS A 192 -9.77 16.43 17.19
N ASP A 193 -9.21 16.37 18.40
CA ASP A 193 -8.10 15.46 18.71
C ASP A 193 -8.55 13.99 18.77
N THR A 194 -9.77 13.73 19.27
CA THR A 194 -10.39 12.40 19.25
C THR A 194 -10.67 11.91 17.81
N ASP A 195 -11.24 12.76 16.94
CA ASP A 195 -11.47 12.44 15.52
C ASP A 195 -10.16 12.19 14.75
N ILE A 196 -9.10 12.93 15.07
CA ILE A 196 -7.78 12.75 14.46
C ILE A 196 -7.15 11.42 14.89
N HIS A 197 -7.21 11.08 16.17
CA HIS A 197 -6.67 9.83 16.69
C HIS A 197 -7.42 8.62 16.11
N GLU A 198 -8.75 8.64 16.07
CA GLU A 198 -9.56 7.57 15.44
C GLU A 198 -9.23 7.41 13.95
N ARG A 199 -8.99 8.50 13.22
CA ARG A 199 -8.55 8.44 11.80
C ARG A 199 -7.15 7.90 11.63
N GLU A 200 -6.22 8.22 12.55
CA GLU A 200 -4.87 7.65 12.56
C GLU A 200 -4.94 6.12 12.78
N GLU A 201 -5.71 5.65 13.74
CA GLU A 201 -5.95 4.22 14.01
C GLU A 201 -6.59 3.51 12.81
N LEU A 202 -7.64 4.09 12.22
CA LEU A 202 -8.30 3.54 11.04
C LEU A 202 -7.33 3.42 9.85
N HIS A 203 -6.44 4.41 9.66
CA HIS A 203 -5.40 4.36 8.63
C HIS A 203 -4.42 3.21 8.84
N GLU A 204 -3.96 2.98 10.08
CA GLU A 204 -3.06 1.86 10.39
C GLU A 204 -3.73 0.51 10.16
N VAL A 205 -4.96 0.34 10.67
CA VAL A 205 -5.75 -0.89 10.47
C VAL A 205 -6.00 -1.15 8.99
N LEU A 206 -6.40 -0.13 8.22
CA LEU A 206 -6.69 -0.31 6.80
C LEU A 206 -5.43 -0.62 5.99
N MET A 207 -4.28 -0.03 6.35
CA MET A 207 -3.00 -0.39 5.73
C MET A 207 -2.60 -1.83 6.04
N LEU A 208 -2.74 -2.27 7.30
CA LEU A 208 -2.47 -3.65 7.69
C LEU A 208 -3.39 -4.64 6.96
N LEU A 209 -4.69 -4.35 6.90
CA LEU A 209 -5.65 -5.18 6.19
C LEU A 209 -5.35 -5.24 4.69
N ALA A 210 -5.01 -4.11 4.07
CA ALA A 210 -4.69 -4.05 2.65
C ALA A 210 -3.38 -4.79 2.34
N THR A 211 -2.32 -4.62 3.13
CA THR A 211 -1.05 -5.34 2.95
C THR A 211 -1.23 -6.86 3.13
N PHE A 212 -2.05 -7.28 4.10
CA PHE A 212 -2.44 -8.67 4.29
C PHE A 212 -3.22 -9.21 3.08
N ALA A 213 -4.24 -8.47 2.62
CA ALA A 213 -5.03 -8.85 1.47
C ALA A 213 -4.18 -8.94 0.19
N VAL A 214 -3.27 -8.00 -0.06
CA VAL A 214 -2.30 -8.06 -1.16
C VAL A 214 -1.48 -9.35 -1.10
N THR A 215 -0.95 -9.70 0.07
CA THR A 215 -0.14 -10.93 0.24
C THR A 215 -0.91 -12.17 -0.19
N ILE A 216 -2.10 -12.36 0.40
CA ILE A 216 -2.90 -13.56 0.17
C ILE A 216 -3.37 -13.64 -1.27
N THR A 217 -3.89 -12.53 -1.80
CA THR A 217 -4.46 -12.50 -3.14
C THR A 217 -3.39 -12.63 -4.21
N TYR A 218 -2.19 -12.09 -4.00
CA TYR A 218 -1.04 -12.27 -4.90
C TYR A 218 -0.63 -13.74 -4.98
N VAL A 219 -0.38 -14.37 -3.82
CA VAL A 219 0.02 -15.78 -3.77
C VAL A 219 -1.08 -16.70 -4.33
N ALA A 220 -2.34 -16.48 -3.96
CA ALA A 220 -3.47 -17.28 -4.43
C ALA A 220 -3.76 -17.08 -5.93
N GLY A 221 -3.49 -15.89 -6.48
CA GLY A 221 -3.67 -15.63 -7.90
C GLY A 221 -2.61 -16.32 -8.75
N LEU A 222 -1.36 -16.36 -8.27
CA LEU A 222 -0.27 -17.08 -8.93
C LEU A 222 -0.33 -18.59 -8.72
N ASN A 223 -1.04 -19.06 -7.70
CA ASN A 223 -1.22 -20.47 -7.36
C ASN A 223 -2.70 -20.74 -7.07
N PRO A 224 -3.55 -20.83 -8.12
CA PRO A 224 -4.98 -20.99 -7.96
C PRO A 224 -5.33 -22.32 -7.28
N PRO A 225 -6.49 -22.39 -6.60
CA PRO A 225 -6.93 -23.61 -5.94
C PRO A 225 -7.02 -24.77 -6.93
N GLY A 226 -6.53 -25.92 -6.52
CA GLY A 226 -6.41 -27.11 -7.37
C GLY A 226 -5.08 -27.24 -8.09
N GLY A 227 -4.25 -26.19 -8.13
CA GLY A 227 -2.92 -26.24 -8.76
C GLY A 227 -2.96 -26.26 -10.28
N PHE A 228 -1.89 -26.76 -10.89
CA PHE A 228 -1.65 -26.75 -12.33
C PHE A 228 -1.47 -28.16 -12.89
N TRP A 229 -1.79 -28.35 -14.17
CA TRP A 229 -1.44 -29.56 -14.88
C TRP A 229 0.06 -29.67 -15.12
N GLY A 230 0.62 -30.82 -14.79
CA GLY A 230 2.05 -31.13 -14.94
C GLY A 230 2.40 -32.05 -16.12
N ASP A 231 1.42 -32.53 -16.88
CA ASP A 231 1.64 -33.42 -18.04
C ASP A 231 0.64 -33.12 -19.18
N THR A 232 1.07 -33.33 -20.42
CA THR A 232 0.26 -33.14 -21.64
C THR A 232 -0.41 -34.46 -22.01
N GLN A 233 -1.41 -34.90 -21.24
CA GLN A 233 -2.25 -36.03 -21.65
C GLN A 233 -3.66 -35.52 -21.97
N ASP A 234 -4.27 -36.02 -23.06
CA ASP A 234 -5.67 -35.81 -23.46
C ASP A 234 -6.12 -34.38 -23.84
N GLY A 235 -5.20 -33.56 -24.38
CA GLY A 235 -5.53 -32.19 -24.84
C GLY A 235 -5.44 -31.13 -23.72
N GLN A 236 -4.95 -31.52 -22.55
CA GLN A 236 -4.56 -30.65 -21.44
C GLN A 236 -3.36 -29.81 -21.86
N GLN A 237 -3.50 -28.48 -21.84
CA GLN A 237 -2.35 -27.60 -21.96
C GLN A 237 -1.63 -27.56 -20.61
N VAL A 238 -0.37 -28.01 -20.62
CA VAL A 238 0.51 -27.97 -19.46
C VAL A 238 0.52 -26.56 -18.87
N SER A 239 0.64 -26.51 -17.54
CA SER A 239 0.67 -25.27 -16.78
C SER A 239 -0.72 -24.61 -16.58
N ASP A 240 -1.79 -25.07 -17.25
CA ASP A 240 -3.14 -24.54 -17.01
C ASP A 240 -3.69 -24.90 -15.62
N PRO A 241 -4.46 -24.00 -14.96
CA PRO A 241 -5.13 -24.30 -13.70
C PRO A 241 -6.09 -25.48 -13.83
N ILE A 242 -5.95 -26.49 -12.96
CA ILE A 242 -6.80 -27.69 -12.98
C ILE A 242 -8.28 -27.32 -12.80
N LEU A 243 -8.57 -26.34 -11.94
CA LEU A 243 -9.93 -25.88 -11.70
C LEU A 243 -10.58 -25.23 -12.92
N GLN A 244 -9.79 -24.61 -13.81
CA GLN A 244 -10.30 -23.91 -14.99
C GLN A 244 -10.95 -24.87 -15.99
N GLN A 245 -10.36 -26.05 -16.20
CA GLN A 245 -10.86 -27.02 -17.16
C GLN A 245 -12.09 -27.78 -16.64
N HIS A 246 -12.06 -28.24 -15.39
CA HIS A 246 -13.16 -29.04 -14.83
C HIS A 246 -14.34 -28.19 -14.35
N TYR A 247 -14.07 -26.96 -13.87
CA TYR A 247 -15.07 -26.10 -13.26
C TYR A 247 -14.86 -24.62 -13.64
N PRO A 248 -15.03 -24.25 -14.93
CA PRO A 248 -14.69 -22.92 -15.43
C PRO A 248 -15.42 -21.80 -14.69
N SER A 249 -16.71 -21.97 -14.34
CA SER A 249 -17.46 -20.95 -13.60
C SER A 249 -16.94 -20.72 -12.19
N ARG A 250 -16.46 -21.78 -11.50
CA ARG A 250 -15.88 -21.66 -10.15
C ARG A 250 -14.52 -20.98 -10.22
N TYR A 251 -13.72 -21.32 -11.23
CA TYR A 251 -12.44 -20.67 -11.48
C TYR A 251 -12.62 -19.18 -11.80
N GLN A 252 -13.56 -18.81 -12.69
CA GLN A 252 -13.85 -17.41 -13.01
C GLN A 252 -14.31 -16.61 -11.79
N ALA A 253 -15.21 -17.17 -10.97
CA ALA A 253 -15.65 -16.52 -9.74
C ALA A 253 -14.49 -16.28 -8.77
N PHE A 254 -13.64 -17.30 -8.55
CA PHE A 254 -12.42 -17.16 -7.76
C PHE A 254 -11.51 -16.07 -8.33
N PHE A 255 -11.21 -16.13 -9.62
CA PHE A 255 -10.27 -15.22 -10.28
C PHE A 255 -10.74 -13.76 -10.20
N VAL A 256 -12.02 -13.49 -10.48
CA VAL A 256 -12.60 -12.14 -10.43
C VAL A 256 -12.55 -11.59 -9.01
N CYS A 257 -13.00 -12.37 -8.01
CA CYS A 257 -12.98 -11.93 -6.62
C CYS A 257 -11.55 -11.70 -6.12
N ASN A 258 -10.64 -12.63 -6.40
CA ASN A 258 -9.25 -12.56 -5.98
C ASN A 258 -8.50 -11.39 -6.63
N THR A 259 -8.66 -11.21 -7.94
CA THR A 259 -8.02 -10.11 -8.69
C THR A 259 -8.59 -8.76 -8.26
N THR A 260 -9.90 -8.65 -8.08
CA THR A 260 -10.53 -7.41 -7.60
C THR A 260 -10.03 -7.06 -6.21
N ALA A 261 -9.96 -8.04 -5.30
CA ALA A 261 -9.45 -7.83 -3.94
C ALA A 261 -7.98 -7.41 -3.94
N PHE A 262 -7.14 -8.03 -4.78
CA PHE A 262 -5.75 -7.64 -4.97
C PHE A 262 -5.62 -6.18 -5.43
N VAL A 263 -6.30 -5.84 -6.53
CA VAL A 263 -6.22 -4.50 -7.14
C VAL A 263 -6.82 -3.44 -6.22
N ALA A 264 -7.96 -3.72 -5.57
CA ALA A 264 -8.58 -2.80 -4.63
C ALA A 264 -7.68 -2.55 -3.42
N SER A 265 -6.99 -3.58 -2.92
CA SER A 265 -6.06 -3.44 -1.80
C SER A 265 -4.83 -2.59 -2.16
N LEU A 266 -4.27 -2.75 -3.37
CA LEU A 266 -3.20 -1.88 -3.88
C LEU A 266 -3.67 -0.44 -4.04
N LEU A 267 -4.87 -0.22 -4.58
CA LEU A 267 -5.47 1.10 -4.68
C LEU A 267 -5.66 1.75 -3.31
N ILE A 268 -6.15 1.00 -2.32
CA ILE A 268 -6.29 1.48 -0.94
C ILE A 268 -4.94 1.90 -0.38
N ILE A 269 -3.88 1.11 -0.58
CA ILE A 269 -2.52 1.47 -0.15
C ILE A 269 -2.06 2.77 -0.79
N ILE A 270 -2.23 2.92 -2.10
CA ILE A 270 -1.85 4.13 -2.85
C ILE A 270 -2.62 5.34 -2.32
N LEU A 271 -3.93 5.21 -2.11
CA LEU A 271 -4.79 6.27 -1.59
C LEU A 271 -4.45 6.66 -0.14
N LEU A 272 -4.12 5.69 0.70
CA LEU A 272 -3.71 5.93 2.09
C LEU A 272 -2.36 6.65 2.16
N LEU A 273 -1.45 6.30 1.24
CA LEU A 273 -0.18 6.98 1.09
C LEU A 273 -0.40 8.44 0.64
N ASP A 274 -1.32 8.69 -0.30
CA ASP A 274 -1.63 10.03 -0.83
C ASP A 274 -2.41 10.94 0.15
N LYS A 275 -3.44 10.43 0.84
CA LYS A 275 -4.26 11.23 1.77
C LYS A 275 -3.46 11.78 2.96
N ARG A 276 -2.46 11.04 3.46
CA ARG A 276 -1.53 11.53 4.49
C ARG A 276 -0.69 12.71 4.00
N LEU A 277 -0.56 12.89 2.68
CA LEU A 277 0.22 13.94 2.03
C LEU A 277 -0.65 15.15 1.67
N SER A 278 -1.88 14.92 1.19
CA SER A 278 -2.84 16.00 0.91
C SER A 278 -3.24 16.77 2.19
N SER A 279 -3.34 16.08 3.33
CA SER A 279 -3.53 16.72 4.65
C SER A 279 -2.41 17.72 5.02
N LYS A 280 -1.29 17.74 4.28
CA LYS A 280 -0.13 18.60 4.53
C LYS A 280 0.15 19.62 3.42
N GLY A 281 -0.58 19.59 2.31
CA GLY A 281 -0.45 20.59 1.24
C GLY A 281 -0.88 22.00 1.63
N PHE A 282 -1.50 22.18 2.80
CA PHE A 282 -2.00 23.48 3.27
C PHE A 282 -1.11 24.19 4.30
N SER A 283 0.09 23.67 4.58
CA SER A 283 1.05 24.36 5.45
C SER A 283 2.48 24.08 5.01
N ILE A 284 2.88 24.68 3.90
CA ILE A 284 4.29 24.88 3.58
C ILE A 284 4.49 26.39 3.40
N ARG A 285 5.16 26.92 4.44
CA ARG A 285 5.82 28.21 4.62
C ARG A 285 6.11 29.02 3.37
#